data_AF-A0A9R0NUT7-F1
#
_entry.id   AF-A0A9R0NUT7-F1
#
_cell.length_a   1.000
_cell.length_b   1.000
_cell.length_c   1.000
_cell.angle_alpha   90.00
_cell.angle_beta   90.00
_cell.angle_gamma   90.00
#
_symmetry.space_group_name_H-M   'P 1'
#
loop_
_entity.id
_entity.type
_entity.pdbx_description
1 polymer ?
#
loop_
_entity_poly.entity_id
_entity_poly.type
_entity_poly.pdbx_seq_one_letter_code
_entity_poly.pdbx_strand_id
1 'polypeptide(L)'
;MAGSAHTDVAAYVLGVLSEAENTQFEAHLMNCPHCQLDLIELYQLPDVLDLVKRSWPEPPMPAPSPRTLSPGPRVLRGLMEEAAVKRRRRRRIGILAGAAAAAAVIAGPLVTLAVRPADAVPPASLAAPSNKQPPPATSVPATSTPPPAGAQGQPGGGQTYGRGSGGSAVSALVTVSPVEWGSRVELELRGIVGPVKCQLVAVPATGAERVVSSWSVPPKGFGIPGSPEPLRLQGSVSLAMDQISRFEVRGEDGTILVVVQR
;
A
#
# COMPACT_ATOMS: atom_id res chain seq x y z
N MET A 1 -17.16 8.60 6.87
CA MET A 1 -17.05 7.65 5.74
C MET A 1 -15.77 7.95 4.97
N ALA A 2 -15.19 6.98 4.26
CA ALA A 2 -13.97 7.21 3.47
C ALA A 2 -14.33 7.80 2.09
N GLY A 3 -13.40 8.55 1.48
CA GLY A 3 -13.61 9.08 0.14
C GLY A 3 -13.19 8.09 -0.95
N SER A 4 -14.12 7.73 -1.83
CA SER A 4 -13.79 7.74 -3.27
C SER A 4 -13.80 9.22 -3.69
N ALA A 5 -12.72 9.82 -4.20
CA ALA A 5 -11.77 9.42 -5.24
C ALA A 5 -12.36 9.58 -6.65
N HIS A 6 -11.70 10.41 -7.45
CA HIS A 6 -12.10 10.84 -8.80
C HIS A 6 -12.28 9.69 -9.81
N THR A 7 -11.87 8.47 -9.44
CA THR A 7 -12.03 7.23 -10.21
C THR A 7 -13.47 6.93 -10.62
N ASP A 8 -14.45 7.38 -9.83
CA ASP A 8 -15.88 7.08 -10.05
C ASP A 8 -16.43 7.75 -11.35
N VAL A 9 -15.76 8.79 -11.89
CA VAL A 9 -16.14 9.48 -13.15
C VAL A 9 -16.26 8.49 -14.32
N ALA A 10 -15.31 7.55 -14.44
CA ALA A 10 -15.33 6.57 -15.52
C ALA A 10 -16.50 5.57 -15.37
N ALA A 11 -16.85 5.19 -14.15
CA ALA A 11 -17.99 4.30 -13.88
C ALA A 11 -19.34 4.99 -14.13
N TYR A 12 -19.42 6.31 -13.89
CA TYR A 12 -20.57 7.15 -14.24
C TYR A 12 -20.76 7.26 -15.76
N VAL A 13 -19.70 7.63 -16.50
CA VAL A 13 -19.72 7.73 -17.97
C VAL A 13 -20.07 6.42 -18.66
N LEU A 14 -19.65 5.28 -18.10
CA LEU A 14 -19.96 3.95 -18.61
C LEU A 14 -21.30 3.37 -18.10
N GLY A 15 -22.04 4.09 -17.24
CA GLY A 15 -23.34 3.65 -16.71
C GLY A 15 -23.29 2.41 -15.82
N VAL A 16 -22.17 2.20 -15.11
CA VAL A 16 -21.91 0.98 -14.30
C VAL A 16 -22.30 1.16 -12.82
N LEU A 17 -22.37 2.40 -12.34
CA LEU A 17 -22.80 2.75 -10.98
C LEU A 17 -24.28 2.46 -10.75
N SER A 18 -24.65 2.08 -9.53
CA SER A 18 -26.06 1.99 -9.11
C SER A 18 -26.69 3.38 -8.89
N GLU A 19 -28.02 3.45 -8.86
CA GLU A 19 -28.81 4.67 -8.64
C GLU A 19 -28.40 5.46 -7.37
N ALA A 20 -28.09 4.75 -6.28
CA ALA A 20 -27.61 5.35 -5.05
C ALA A 20 -26.19 5.94 -5.18
N GLU A 21 -25.32 5.27 -5.95
CA GLU A 21 -23.95 5.73 -6.17
C GLU A 21 -23.92 6.91 -7.17
N ASN A 22 -24.76 6.91 -8.21
CA ASN A 22 -24.98 8.06 -9.09
C ASN A 22 -25.44 9.28 -8.30
N THR A 23 -26.45 9.13 -7.43
CA THR A 23 -26.95 10.23 -6.58
C THR A 23 -25.85 10.80 -5.68
N GLN A 24 -24.97 9.95 -5.12
CA GLN A 24 -23.82 10.38 -4.32
C GLN A 24 -22.75 11.07 -5.18
N PHE A 25 -22.51 10.59 -6.40
CA PHE A 25 -21.51 11.13 -7.31
C PHE A 25 -21.94 12.46 -7.94
N GLU A 26 -23.21 12.63 -8.31
CA GLU A 26 -23.78 13.91 -8.77
C GLU A 26 -23.65 15.01 -7.70
N ALA A 27 -23.94 14.67 -6.44
CA ALA A 27 -23.74 15.58 -5.31
C ALA A 27 -22.25 15.96 -5.12
N HIS A 28 -21.32 15.09 -5.47
CA HIS A 28 -19.88 15.38 -5.47
C HIS A 28 -19.46 16.23 -6.68
N LEU A 29 -19.96 15.93 -7.89
CA LEU A 29 -19.69 16.68 -9.12
C LEU A 29 -19.99 18.17 -8.97
N MET A 30 -21.11 18.53 -8.35
CA MET A 30 -21.50 19.92 -8.09
C MET A 30 -20.44 20.75 -7.33
N ASN A 31 -19.60 20.10 -6.52
CA ASN A 31 -18.60 20.75 -5.69
C ASN A 31 -17.14 20.41 -6.07
N CYS A 32 -16.90 19.65 -7.14
CA CYS A 32 -15.56 19.21 -7.53
C CYS A 32 -15.19 19.58 -8.98
N PRO A 33 -14.39 20.65 -9.21
CA PRO A 33 -14.01 21.05 -10.56
C PRO A 33 -13.08 20.06 -11.26
N HIS A 34 -12.35 19.22 -10.52
CA HIS A 34 -11.53 18.15 -11.11
C HIS A 34 -12.42 17.09 -11.76
N CYS A 35 -13.41 16.54 -11.04
CA CYS A 35 -14.36 15.57 -11.61
C CYS A 35 -15.18 16.16 -12.78
N GLN A 36 -15.44 17.47 -12.79
CA GLN A 36 -16.08 18.15 -13.93
C GLN A 36 -15.17 18.17 -15.17
N LEU A 37 -13.86 18.40 -15.02
CA LEU A 37 -12.89 18.33 -16.12
C LEU A 37 -12.72 16.89 -16.62
N ASP A 38 -12.58 15.93 -15.71
CA ASP A 38 -12.43 14.50 -16.03
C ASP A 38 -13.66 13.98 -16.82
N LEU A 39 -14.85 14.47 -16.47
CA LEU A 39 -16.10 14.16 -17.20
C LEU A 39 -16.11 14.73 -18.63
N ILE A 40 -15.50 15.91 -18.84
CA ILE A 40 -15.35 16.53 -20.17
C ILE A 40 -14.29 15.81 -21.03
N GLU A 41 -13.26 15.21 -20.41
CA GLU A 41 -12.32 14.34 -21.13
C GLU A 41 -12.97 13.00 -21.51
N LEU A 42 -13.77 12.42 -20.61
CA LEU A 42 -14.27 11.05 -20.76
C LEU A 42 -15.60 10.90 -21.52
N TYR A 43 -16.43 11.94 -21.69
CA TYR A 43 -17.78 11.76 -22.29
C TYR A 43 -17.79 11.23 -23.72
N GLN A 44 -16.69 11.37 -24.48
CA GLN A 44 -16.55 10.81 -25.85
C GLN A 44 -16.15 9.33 -25.86
N LEU A 45 -15.70 8.77 -24.73
CA LEU A 45 -15.21 7.40 -24.64
C LEU A 45 -16.27 6.33 -24.98
N PRO A 46 -17.56 6.44 -24.58
CA PRO A 46 -18.57 5.44 -24.93
C PRO A 46 -18.77 5.28 -26.45
N ASP A 47 -18.75 6.38 -27.22
CA ASP A 47 -18.89 6.34 -28.68
C ASP A 47 -17.68 5.65 -29.34
N VAL A 48 -16.47 5.93 -28.86
CA VAL A 48 -15.24 5.26 -29.31
C VAL A 48 -15.27 3.77 -28.96
N LEU A 49 -15.75 3.40 -27.78
CA LEU A 49 -15.88 2.00 -27.37
C LEU A 49 -16.94 1.25 -28.21
N ASP A 50 -18.05 1.88 -28.58
CA ASP A 50 -19.04 1.24 -29.47
C ASP A 50 -18.53 1.11 -30.92
N LEU A 51 -17.72 2.05 -31.41
CA LEU A 51 -16.98 1.90 -32.68
C LEU A 51 -16.00 0.71 -32.64
N VAL A 52 -15.28 0.53 -31.52
CA VAL A 52 -14.41 -0.66 -31.32
C VAL A 52 -15.25 -1.94 -31.28
N LYS A 53 -16.35 -1.96 -30.53
CA LYS A 53 -17.28 -3.10 -30.43
C LYS A 53 -17.91 -3.50 -31.77
N ARG A 54 -18.17 -2.55 -32.66
CA ARG A 54 -18.69 -2.80 -34.02
C ARG A 54 -17.61 -3.32 -34.99
N SER A 55 -16.36 -2.90 -34.82
CA SER A 55 -15.23 -3.28 -35.69
C SER A 55 -14.52 -4.56 -35.24
N TRP A 56 -14.60 -4.91 -33.95
CA TRP A 56 -14.15 -6.17 -33.39
C TRP A 56 -15.35 -6.98 -32.87
N PRO A 57 -15.99 -7.82 -33.71
CA PRO A 57 -17.08 -8.68 -33.24
C PRO A 57 -16.58 -9.63 -32.14
N GLU A 58 -17.45 -9.90 -31.16
CA GLU A 58 -17.15 -10.74 -29.99
C GLU A 58 -16.51 -12.07 -30.43
N PRO A 59 -15.25 -12.38 -30.05
CA PRO A 59 -14.69 -13.70 -30.30
C PRO A 59 -15.55 -14.74 -29.58
N PRO A 60 -15.80 -15.92 -30.17
CA PRO A 60 -16.74 -16.89 -29.61
C PRO A 60 -16.33 -17.27 -28.18
N MET A 61 -17.07 -16.75 -27.20
CA MET A 61 -16.73 -16.82 -25.78
C MET A 61 -16.43 -18.27 -25.38
N PRO A 62 -15.19 -18.59 -24.95
CA PRO A 62 -14.83 -19.94 -24.59
C PRO A 62 -15.73 -20.40 -23.42
N ALA A 63 -16.39 -21.54 -23.60
CA ALA A 63 -17.38 -22.05 -22.64
C ALA A 63 -16.81 -22.01 -21.21
N PRO A 64 -17.60 -21.53 -20.21
CA PRO A 64 -17.08 -21.09 -18.92
C PRO A 64 -16.31 -22.21 -18.22
N SER A 65 -14.98 -22.12 -18.23
CA SER A 65 -14.12 -23.11 -17.62
C SER A 65 -14.39 -23.16 -16.10
N PRO A 66 -14.27 -24.32 -15.43
CA PRO A 66 -14.49 -24.41 -13.97
C PRO A 66 -13.57 -23.54 -13.09
N ARG A 67 -12.62 -22.81 -13.69
CA ARG A 67 -11.69 -21.88 -13.02
C ARG A 67 -12.20 -20.44 -12.95
N THR A 68 -13.19 -20.05 -13.76
CA THR A 68 -13.81 -18.70 -13.69
C THR A 68 -15.09 -18.67 -12.84
N LEU A 69 -15.55 -19.82 -12.35
CA LEU A 69 -16.54 -19.87 -11.29
C LEU A 69 -15.93 -19.33 -9.98
N SER A 70 -16.59 -18.31 -9.42
CA SER A 70 -16.29 -17.73 -8.10
C SER A 70 -16.02 -18.82 -7.05
N PRO A 71 -15.04 -18.65 -6.13
CA PRO A 71 -14.62 -19.67 -5.17
C PRO A 71 -15.82 -20.35 -4.49
N GLY A 72 -16.10 -21.58 -4.94
CA GLY A 72 -17.42 -22.19 -4.77
C GLY A 72 -17.88 -22.24 -3.31
N PRO A 73 -19.19 -22.26 -3.04
CA PRO A 73 -19.76 -22.00 -1.70
C PRO A 73 -19.26 -22.92 -0.58
N ARG A 74 -18.54 -24.02 -0.89
CA ARG A 74 -17.80 -24.83 0.08
C ARG A 74 -16.56 -24.12 0.65
N VAL A 75 -15.82 -23.35 -0.15
CA VAL A 75 -14.64 -22.56 0.27
C VAL A 75 -15.07 -21.41 1.18
N LEU A 76 -16.11 -20.67 0.76
CA LEU A 76 -16.75 -19.63 1.58
C LEU A 76 -17.29 -20.20 2.89
N ARG A 77 -17.94 -21.38 2.87
CA ARG A 77 -18.38 -22.07 4.09
C ARG A 77 -17.22 -22.45 5.01
N GLY A 78 -16.13 -23.00 4.48
CA GLY A 78 -14.94 -23.33 5.27
C GLY A 78 -14.38 -22.11 6.02
N LEU A 79 -14.22 -20.98 5.32
CA LEU A 79 -13.75 -19.73 5.93
C LEU A 79 -14.75 -19.15 6.94
N MET A 80 -16.06 -19.28 6.70
CA MET A 80 -17.09 -18.88 7.67
C MET A 80 -17.14 -19.80 8.90
N GLU A 81 -16.89 -21.09 8.74
CA GLU A 81 -16.88 -22.07 9.83
C GLU A 81 -15.65 -21.89 10.73
N GLU A 82 -14.47 -21.71 10.13
CA GLU A 82 -13.22 -21.29 10.78
C GLU A 82 -13.45 -20.00 11.61
N ALA A 83 -14.06 -18.98 11.00
CA ALA A 83 -14.41 -17.73 11.68
C ALA A 83 -15.44 -17.93 12.82
N ALA A 84 -16.43 -18.81 12.63
CA ALA A 84 -17.45 -19.11 13.63
C ALA A 84 -16.88 -19.90 14.83
N VAL A 85 -15.93 -20.81 14.63
CA VAL A 85 -15.18 -21.47 15.70
C VAL A 85 -14.33 -20.45 16.47
N LYS A 86 -13.56 -19.60 15.75
CA LYS A 86 -12.71 -18.56 16.35
C LYS A 86 -13.50 -17.52 17.15
N ARG A 87 -14.68 -17.10 16.64
CA ARG A 87 -15.64 -16.22 17.34
C ARG A 87 -16.24 -16.91 18.57
N ARG A 88 -16.63 -18.19 18.49
CA ARG A 88 -17.12 -18.97 19.64
C ARG A 88 -16.06 -19.11 20.74
N ARG A 89 -14.80 -19.39 20.40
CA ARG A 89 -13.69 -19.44 21.38
C ARG A 89 -13.49 -18.09 22.07
N ARG A 90 -13.41 -16.98 21.32
CA ARG A 90 -13.30 -15.63 21.90
C ARG A 90 -14.49 -15.28 22.81
N ARG A 91 -15.73 -15.59 22.42
CA ARG A 91 -16.92 -15.32 23.25
C ARG A 91 -16.93 -16.12 24.56
N ARG A 92 -16.51 -17.40 24.54
CA ARG A 92 -16.38 -18.21 25.78
C ARG A 92 -15.32 -17.63 26.72
N ILE A 93 -14.15 -17.24 26.22
CA ILE A 93 -13.09 -16.61 27.02
C ILE A 93 -13.57 -15.28 27.61
N GLY A 94 -14.26 -14.44 26.83
CA GLY A 94 -14.82 -13.18 27.31
C GLY A 94 -15.90 -13.34 28.39
N ILE A 95 -16.74 -14.38 28.30
CA ILE A 95 -17.74 -14.70 29.33
C ILE A 95 -17.05 -15.15 30.64
N LEU A 96 -16.01 -15.98 30.56
CA LEU A 96 -15.25 -16.41 31.75
C LEU A 96 -14.53 -15.22 32.42
N ALA A 97 -13.91 -14.34 31.63
CA ALA A 97 -13.28 -13.12 32.15
C ALA A 97 -14.31 -12.15 32.77
N GLY A 98 -15.47 -11.98 32.14
CA GLY A 98 -16.58 -11.16 32.67
C GLY A 98 -17.16 -11.70 33.97
N ALA A 99 -17.29 -13.03 34.11
CA ALA A 99 -17.73 -13.66 35.35
C ALA A 99 -16.74 -13.44 36.50
N ALA A 100 -15.43 -13.52 36.24
CA ALA A 100 -14.40 -13.21 37.24
C ALA A 100 -14.44 -11.73 37.67
N ALA A 101 -14.64 -10.80 36.73
CA ALA A 101 -14.80 -9.38 37.04
C ALA A 101 -16.06 -9.10 37.88
N ALA A 102 -17.19 -9.74 37.55
CA ALA A 102 -18.43 -9.60 38.32
C ALA A 102 -18.28 -10.11 39.77
N ALA A 103 -17.58 -11.23 39.97
CA ALA A 103 -17.29 -11.74 41.31
C ALA A 103 -16.44 -10.76 42.15
N ALA A 104 -15.44 -10.12 41.55
CA ALA A 104 -14.63 -9.09 42.22
C ALA A 104 -15.45 -7.86 42.63
N VAL A 105 -16.39 -7.41 41.78
CA VAL A 105 -17.29 -6.28 42.07
C VAL A 105 -18.30 -6.61 43.19
N ILE A 106 -18.66 -7.88 43.38
CA ILE A 106 -19.54 -8.32 44.48
C ILE A 106 -18.76 -8.49 45.81
N ALA A 107 -17.47 -8.81 45.75
CA ALA A 107 -16.61 -8.93 46.94
C ALA A 107 -16.13 -7.58 47.50
N GLY A 108 -15.86 -6.60 46.63
CA GLY A 108 -15.32 -5.28 47.02
C GLY A 108 -16.12 -4.49 48.08
N PRO A 109 -17.47 -4.43 48.05
CA PRO A 109 -18.28 -3.61 48.97
C PRO A 109 -18.16 -3.98 50.45
N LEU A 110 -17.66 -5.17 50.80
CA LEU A 110 -17.54 -5.61 52.20
C LEU A 110 -16.26 -5.13 52.90
N VAL A 111 -15.28 -4.59 52.16
CA VAL A 111 -13.98 -4.17 52.72
C VAL A 111 -13.96 -2.69 53.13
N THR A 112 -14.79 -1.85 52.50
CA THR A 112 -14.76 -0.39 52.67
C THR A 112 -15.42 0.14 53.94
N LEU A 113 -16.05 -0.72 54.76
CA LEU A 113 -16.76 -0.31 55.98
C LEU A 113 -15.85 -0.18 57.23
N ALA A 114 -14.58 -0.59 57.14
CA ALA A 114 -13.73 -0.80 58.31
C ALA A 114 -12.85 0.39 58.76
N VAL A 115 -12.68 1.44 57.94
CA VAL A 115 -11.74 2.53 58.26
C VAL A 115 -12.29 3.92 57.92
N ARG A 116 -12.63 4.68 58.98
CA ARG A 116 -12.48 6.15 59.04
C ARG A 116 -11.84 6.52 60.37
N PRO A 117 -10.98 7.55 60.38
CA PRO A 117 -11.17 8.63 61.36
C PRO A 117 -11.45 9.98 60.69
N ALA A 118 -11.71 10.99 61.53
CA ALA A 118 -11.62 12.42 61.20
C ALA A 118 -10.18 12.93 61.53
N ASP A 119 -9.77 14.21 61.42
CA ASP A 119 -10.51 15.48 61.44
C ASP A 119 -9.65 16.66 60.89
N ALA A 120 -10.10 17.91 61.08
CA ALA A 120 -9.35 19.19 61.11
C ALA A 120 -9.08 20.01 59.81
N VAL A 121 -10.01 20.95 59.53
CA VAL A 121 -9.85 22.43 59.44
C VAL A 121 -8.70 23.10 58.61
N PRO A 122 -8.98 24.15 57.79
CA PRO A 122 -7.99 24.90 56.97
C PRO A 122 -7.63 26.33 57.48
N PRO A 123 -6.63 27.00 56.84
CA PRO A 123 -6.52 28.47 56.77
C PRO A 123 -6.58 29.03 55.32
N ALA A 124 -6.54 30.35 55.16
CA ALA A 124 -6.96 31.07 53.94
C ALA A 124 -5.84 31.81 53.15
N SER A 125 -6.25 32.43 52.03
CA SER A 125 -5.46 33.09 50.97
C SER A 125 -4.58 34.26 51.38
N LEU A 126 -3.57 34.58 50.54
CA LEU A 126 -3.27 35.98 50.17
C LEU A 126 -2.56 36.14 48.81
N ALA A 127 -3.12 37.02 47.95
CA ALA A 127 -2.51 37.78 46.83
C ALA A 127 -1.71 37.09 45.69
N ALA A 128 -1.74 37.74 44.51
CA ALA A 128 -0.97 37.42 43.30
C ALA A 128 -0.15 38.66 42.85
N PRO A 129 0.58 38.56 41.71
CA PRO A 129 0.39 39.63 40.72
C PRO A 129 0.19 39.17 39.27
N SER A 130 -0.47 40.05 38.52
CA SER A 130 -0.94 39.92 37.12
C SER A 130 0.16 40.13 36.05
N ASN A 131 0.05 39.45 34.89
CA ASN A 131 -0.11 40.19 33.60
C ASN A 131 -0.48 39.38 32.34
N LYS A 132 -1.52 39.89 31.67
CA LYS A 132 -1.74 40.11 30.21
C LYS A 132 -1.68 38.97 29.16
N GLN A 133 -2.78 38.97 28.40
CA GLN A 133 -3.18 38.36 27.11
C GLN A 133 -3.54 39.53 26.14
N PRO A 134 -3.79 39.42 24.80
CA PRO A 134 -3.44 38.44 23.74
C PRO A 134 -2.22 39.01 22.93
N PRO A 135 -2.11 39.27 21.58
CA PRO A 135 -2.88 39.03 20.32
C PRO A 135 -2.10 38.20 19.22
N PRO A 136 -2.60 38.04 17.96
CA PRO A 136 -2.01 37.12 16.94
C PRO A 136 -1.38 37.79 15.68
N ALA A 137 -1.20 37.00 14.60
CA ALA A 137 -0.47 37.23 13.33
C ALA A 137 1.03 36.84 13.39
N THR A 138 1.72 36.45 12.30
CA THR A 138 1.46 36.64 10.85
C THR A 138 1.86 35.41 10.03
N SER A 139 1.14 35.13 8.92
CA SER A 139 1.50 34.12 7.91
C SER A 139 2.64 34.58 6.98
N VAL A 140 3.70 33.78 6.85
CA VAL A 140 4.81 34.02 5.91
C VAL A 140 4.59 33.19 4.63
N PRO A 141 4.76 33.76 3.41
CA PRO A 141 4.50 33.03 2.17
C PRO A 141 5.53 31.94 1.89
N ALA A 142 5.07 30.80 1.38
CA ALA A 142 5.92 29.71 0.93
C ALA A 142 6.46 29.99 -0.48
N THR A 143 7.70 30.48 -0.57
CA THR A 143 8.43 30.54 -1.86
C THR A 143 8.78 29.12 -2.31
N SER A 144 7.96 28.56 -3.20
CA SER A 144 8.18 27.23 -3.79
C SER A 144 9.29 27.25 -4.85
N THR A 145 10.54 27.41 -4.42
CA THR A 145 11.70 27.18 -5.28
C THR A 145 11.78 25.69 -5.67
N PRO A 146 11.81 25.33 -6.96
CA PRO A 146 11.95 23.93 -7.36
C PRO A 146 13.34 23.40 -6.95
N PRO A 147 13.45 22.15 -6.46
CA PRO A 147 14.75 21.57 -6.12
C PRO A 147 15.59 21.39 -7.40
N PRO A 148 16.87 21.80 -7.41
CA PRO A 148 17.72 21.60 -8.58
C PRO A 148 17.99 20.11 -8.79
N ALA A 149 17.97 19.68 -10.06
CA ALA A 149 18.57 18.41 -10.45
C ALA A 149 20.08 18.45 -10.12
N GLY A 150 20.61 17.39 -9.51
CA GLY A 150 22.04 17.32 -9.14
C GLY A 150 22.36 17.15 -7.66
N ALA A 151 21.42 16.68 -6.83
CA ALA A 151 21.76 16.13 -5.52
C ALA A 151 22.47 14.76 -5.65
N GLN A 152 23.72 14.77 -6.15
CA GLN A 152 24.62 13.61 -6.07
C GLN A 152 24.98 13.36 -4.61
N GLY A 153 24.12 12.60 -3.92
CA GLY A 153 24.35 12.18 -2.55
C GLY A 153 25.68 11.44 -2.42
N GLN A 154 26.50 11.86 -1.45
CA GLN A 154 27.77 11.25 -1.07
C GLN A 154 27.68 9.71 -1.07
N PRO A 155 28.73 8.96 -1.50
CA PRO A 155 28.73 7.50 -1.45
C PRO A 155 28.81 6.97 0.00
N GLY A 156 27.69 7.08 0.73
CA GLY A 156 27.43 6.32 1.94
C GLY A 156 27.32 4.85 1.56
N GLY A 157 28.40 4.12 1.80
CA GLY A 157 28.70 2.82 1.18
C GLY A 157 27.50 1.89 1.10
N GLY A 158 26.91 1.80 -0.10
CA GLY A 158 25.87 0.83 -0.38
C GLY A 158 26.43 -0.56 -0.20
N GLN A 159 25.87 -1.31 0.75
CA GLN A 159 26.31 -2.67 1.00
C GLN A 159 25.81 -3.53 -0.15
N THR A 160 26.70 -4.36 -0.71
CA THR A 160 26.25 -5.43 -1.62
C THR A 160 25.30 -6.30 -0.83
N TYR A 161 24.02 -6.28 -1.20
CA TYR A 161 23.00 -7.11 -0.57
C TYR A 161 23.24 -8.57 -0.95
N GLY A 162 23.53 -8.83 -2.23
CA GLY A 162 23.97 -10.13 -2.70
C GLY A 162 24.02 -10.22 -4.23
N ARG A 163 24.33 -11.41 -4.74
CA ARG A 163 24.34 -11.73 -6.18
C ARG A 163 23.48 -12.97 -6.45
N GLY A 164 22.56 -12.84 -7.41
CA GLY A 164 21.74 -13.93 -7.91
C GLY A 164 22.12 -14.35 -9.32
N SER A 165 21.82 -15.61 -9.66
CA SER A 165 21.86 -16.12 -11.03
C SER A 165 20.58 -16.91 -11.30
N GLY A 166 19.96 -16.66 -12.45
CA GLY A 166 18.80 -17.37 -12.96
C GLY A 166 19.18 -18.56 -13.82
N GLY A 167 18.21 -19.43 -14.12
CA GLY A 167 18.42 -20.61 -14.98
C GLY A 167 18.77 -20.27 -16.45
N SER A 168 18.52 -19.03 -16.89
CA SER A 168 18.72 -18.58 -18.28
C SER A 168 19.92 -17.64 -18.44
N ALA A 169 21.05 -17.94 -17.79
CA ALA A 169 22.30 -17.15 -17.77
C ALA A 169 22.19 -15.70 -17.25
N VAL A 170 20.99 -15.22 -16.89
CA VAL A 170 20.78 -13.90 -16.29
C VAL A 170 21.45 -13.85 -14.91
N SER A 171 22.25 -12.81 -14.65
CA SER A 171 22.87 -12.57 -13.34
C SER A 171 22.55 -11.16 -12.85
N ALA A 172 22.20 -11.05 -11.57
CA ALA A 172 21.85 -9.79 -10.92
C ALA A 172 22.75 -9.56 -9.70
N LEU A 173 23.30 -8.35 -9.58
CA LEU A 173 23.95 -7.83 -8.38
C LEU A 173 23.03 -6.75 -7.80
N VAL A 174 22.70 -6.83 -6.52
CA VAL A 174 21.90 -5.81 -5.84
C VAL A 174 22.72 -5.18 -4.72
N THR A 175 22.73 -3.86 -4.69
CA THR A 175 23.36 -3.02 -3.67
C THR A 175 22.25 -2.25 -2.95
N VAL A 176 22.30 -2.19 -1.62
CA VAL A 176 21.30 -1.49 -0.80
C VAL A 176 21.98 -0.48 0.13
N SER A 177 21.49 0.74 0.11
CA SER A 177 21.84 1.80 1.07
C SER A 177 20.61 2.09 1.95
N PRO A 178 20.73 2.01 3.29
CA PRO A 178 19.66 2.45 4.19
C PRO A 178 19.47 3.97 4.11
N VAL A 179 18.22 4.42 4.26
CA VAL A 179 17.80 5.83 4.25
C VAL A 179 16.65 6.02 5.25
N GLU A 180 16.40 7.25 5.68
CA GLU A 180 15.40 7.57 6.73
C GLU A 180 13.98 7.02 6.46
N TRP A 181 13.60 6.91 5.18
CA TRP A 181 12.29 6.46 4.72
C TRP A 181 12.25 5.00 4.24
N GLY A 182 13.34 4.23 4.37
CA GLY A 182 13.43 2.84 3.93
C GLY A 182 14.77 2.45 3.32
N SER A 183 14.74 1.96 2.07
CA SER A 183 15.93 1.50 1.35
C SER A 183 16.05 2.14 -0.04
N ARG A 184 17.23 2.68 -0.37
CA ARG A 184 17.64 2.93 -1.75
C ARG A 184 18.31 1.68 -2.30
N VAL A 185 17.95 1.30 -3.51
CA VAL A 185 18.38 0.03 -4.14
C VAL A 185 19.00 0.32 -5.50
N GLU A 186 20.16 -0.27 -5.78
CA GLU A 186 20.80 -0.27 -7.09
C GLU A 186 20.93 -1.71 -7.59
N LEU A 187 20.58 -1.91 -8.86
CA LEU A 187 20.59 -3.20 -9.55
C LEU A 187 21.55 -3.11 -10.75
N GLU A 188 22.53 -4.02 -10.81
CA GLU A 188 23.25 -4.35 -12.05
C GLU A 188 22.76 -5.70 -12.57
N LEU A 189 22.23 -5.74 -13.79
CA LEU A 189 21.67 -6.93 -14.45
C LEU A 189 22.41 -7.22 -15.76
N ARG A 190 22.75 -8.49 -15.97
CA ARG A 190 23.46 -9.01 -17.17
C ARG A 190 22.82 -10.30 -17.65
N GLY A 191 23.10 -10.71 -18.89
CA GLY A 191 22.62 -11.96 -19.48
C GLY A 191 21.17 -11.91 -19.96
N ILE A 192 20.54 -10.74 -20.07
CA ILE A 192 19.11 -10.60 -20.41
C ILE A 192 18.92 -10.14 -21.87
N VAL A 193 17.98 -10.79 -22.56
CA VAL A 193 17.61 -10.52 -23.96
C VAL A 193 16.17 -10.00 -24.00
N GLY A 194 15.88 -9.03 -24.86
CA GLY A 194 14.53 -8.50 -25.07
C GLY A 194 13.89 -8.97 -26.39
N PRO A 195 12.66 -8.54 -26.70
CA PRO A 195 11.85 -7.59 -25.94
C PRO A 195 11.14 -8.24 -24.75
N VAL A 196 11.32 -7.71 -23.54
CA VAL A 196 10.61 -8.17 -22.33
C VAL A 196 10.43 -7.01 -21.34
N LYS A 197 9.23 -6.89 -20.74
CA LYS A 197 9.02 -6.00 -19.58
C LYS A 197 9.38 -6.73 -18.29
N CYS A 198 10.09 -6.04 -17.41
CA CYS A 198 10.59 -6.60 -16.16
C CYS A 198 10.36 -5.66 -14.97
N GLN A 199 10.36 -6.23 -13.78
CA GLN A 199 10.24 -5.53 -12.51
C GLN A 199 11.19 -6.11 -11.45
N LEU A 200 11.74 -5.23 -10.61
CA LEU A 200 12.49 -5.60 -9.42
C LEU A 200 11.54 -5.57 -8.23
N VAL A 201 11.41 -6.71 -7.55
CA VAL A 201 10.51 -6.89 -6.41
C VAL A 201 11.34 -7.12 -5.15
N ALA A 202 11.15 -6.28 -4.13
CA ALA A 202 11.61 -6.55 -2.78
C ALA A 202 10.59 -7.44 -2.08
N VAL A 203 11.04 -8.62 -1.62
CA VAL A 203 10.21 -9.58 -0.89
C VAL A 203 10.58 -9.53 0.59
N PRO A 204 9.70 -9.03 1.47
CA PRO A 204 9.96 -9.02 2.90
C PRO A 204 9.80 -10.41 3.51
N ALA A 205 10.37 -10.64 4.70
CA ALA A 205 10.20 -11.91 5.43
C ALA A 205 8.74 -12.14 5.88
N THR A 206 7.97 -11.06 6.10
CA THR A 206 6.53 -11.10 6.37
C THR A 206 5.84 -9.90 5.73
N GLY A 207 4.55 -10.03 5.40
CA GLY A 207 3.76 -8.98 4.75
C GLY A 207 3.70 -9.11 3.23
N ALA A 208 3.38 -8.01 2.55
CA ALA A 208 3.18 -7.98 1.11
C ALA A 208 4.45 -7.50 0.37
N GLU A 209 4.70 -8.09 -0.79
CA GLU A 209 5.79 -7.74 -1.69
C GLU A 209 5.70 -6.29 -2.20
N ARG A 210 6.83 -5.71 -2.61
CA ARG A 210 6.91 -4.32 -3.08
C ARG A 210 7.75 -4.22 -4.35
N VAL A 211 7.18 -3.62 -5.40
CA VAL A 211 7.94 -3.26 -6.61
C VAL A 211 8.86 -2.08 -6.27
N VAL A 212 10.14 -2.21 -6.63
CA VAL A 212 11.21 -1.25 -6.41
C VAL A 212 11.45 -0.40 -7.66
N SER A 213 11.29 -1.00 -8.83
CA SER A 213 11.36 -0.37 -10.15
C SER A 213 10.78 -1.31 -11.22
N SER A 214 10.37 -0.77 -12.35
CA SER A 214 9.92 -1.52 -13.54
C SER A 214 10.48 -0.89 -14.81
N TRP A 215 10.80 -1.71 -15.81
CA TRP A 215 11.48 -1.30 -17.04
C TRP A 215 11.15 -2.22 -18.21
N SER A 216 11.57 -1.83 -19.42
CA SER A 216 11.56 -2.68 -20.62
C SER A 216 12.98 -2.96 -21.09
N VAL A 217 13.29 -4.21 -21.39
CA VAL A 217 14.53 -4.62 -22.05
C VAL A 217 14.30 -4.58 -23.57
N PRO A 218 15.06 -3.79 -24.34
CA PRO A 218 14.94 -3.75 -25.80
C PRO A 218 15.55 -5.01 -26.45
N PRO A 219 15.25 -5.31 -27.73
CA PRO A 219 15.76 -6.49 -28.42
C PRO A 219 17.28 -6.68 -28.40
N LYS A 220 18.06 -5.61 -28.28
CA LYS A 220 19.53 -5.68 -28.15
C LYS A 220 20.04 -6.34 -26.86
N GLY A 221 19.18 -6.51 -25.85
CA GLY A 221 19.55 -7.05 -24.53
C GLY A 221 20.56 -6.20 -23.75
N PHE A 222 21.08 -6.77 -22.66
CA PHE A 222 22.12 -6.20 -21.80
C PHE A 222 22.99 -7.30 -21.15
N GLY A 223 24.30 -7.07 -21.11
CA GLY A 223 25.29 -8.00 -20.59
C GLY A 223 25.36 -9.32 -21.35
N ILE A 224 25.24 -9.28 -22.68
CA ILE A 224 25.25 -10.43 -23.60
C ILE A 224 26.29 -10.24 -24.73
N PRO A 225 26.68 -11.29 -25.48
CA PRO A 225 27.43 -11.12 -26.73
C PRO A 225 26.69 -10.15 -27.68
N GLY A 226 27.38 -9.12 -28.15
CA GLY A 226 26.80 -8.03 -28.96
C GLY A 226 26.24 -6.84 -28.16
N SER A 227 25.97 -6.99 -26.86
CA SER A 227 25.64 -5.88 -25.96
C SER A 227 26.24 -6.12 -24.56
N PRO A 228 27.56 -5.89 -24.38
CA PRO A 228 28.30 -6.30 -23.18
C PRO A 228 28.05 -5.41 -21.95
N GLU A 229 27.49 -4.22 -22.16
CA GLU A 229 27.13 -3.29 -21.10
C GLU A 229 26.01 -3.85 -20.22
N PRO A 230 26.13 -3.81 -18.89
CA PRO A 230 25.04 -4.22 -18.01
C PRO A 230 23.89 -3.22 -18.05
N LEU A 231 22.68 -3.68 -17.75
CA LEU A 231 21.61 -2.80 -17.36
C LEU A 231 21.85 -2.36 -15.90
N ARG A 232 22.03 -1.06 -15.68
CA ARG A 232 22.06 -0.47 -14.34
C ARG A 232 20.81 0.35 -14.09
N LEU A 233 20.18 0.12 -12.94
CA LEU A 233 18.96 0.80 -12.52
C LEU A 233 19.04 1.15 -11.04
N GLN A 234 18.54 2.33 -10.67
CA GLN A 234 18.36 2.74 -9.29
C GLN A 234 16.86 2.86 -8.99
N GLY A 235 16.47 2.47 -7.78
CA GLY A 235 15.10 2.53 -7.30
C GLY A 235 15.04 2.67 -5.77
N SER A 236 13.83 2.59 -5.24
CA SER A 236 13.54 2.84 -3.83
C SER A 236 12.40 1.96 -3.33
N VAL A 237 12.41 1.66 -2.04
CA VAL A 237 11.30 0.95 -1.38
C VAL A 237 11.18 1.39 0.08
N SER A 238 9.95 1.49 0.57
CA SER A 238 9.63 1.85 1.96
C SER A 238 9.89 0.72 2.98
N LEU A 239 10.58 -0.34 2.58
CA LEU A 239 11.04 -1.42 3.45
C LEU A 239 12.44 -1.09 3.95
N ALA A 240 12.68 -1.28 5.24
CA ALA A 240 14.02 -1.18 5.80
C ALA A 240 14.89 -2.38 5.38
N MET A 241 16.21 -2.21 5.34
CA MET A 241 17.14 -3.20 4.78
C MET A 241 17.11 -4.55 5.52
N ASP A 242 16.78 -4.55 6.81
CA ASP A 242 16.59 -5.74 7.65
C ASP A 242 15.28 -6.49 7.34
N GLN A 243 14.21 -5.78 6.95
CA GLN A 243 12.91 -6.34 6.62
C GLN A 243 12.89 -7.11 5.29
N ILE A 244 13.78 -6.74 4.35
CA ILE A 244 13.88 -7.36 3.03
C ILE A 244 14.59 -8.71 3.14
N SER A 245 13.87 -9.79 2.83
CA SER A 245 14.39 -11.17 2.87
C SER A 245 15.13 -11.57 1.60
N ARG A 246 14.72 -11.03 0.45
CA ARG A 246 15.38 -11.22 -0.86
C ARG A 246 14.85 -10.21 -1.88
N PHE A 247 15.54 -10.08 -3.00
CA PHE A 247 15.02 -9.43 -4.20
C PHE A 247 14.74 -10.45 -5.31
N GLU A 248 13.76 -10.16 -6.15
CA GLU A 248 13.44 -10.96 -7.33
C GLU A 248 13.31 -10.06 -8.56
N VAL A 249 13.97 -10.42 -9.65
CA VAL A 249 13.72 -9.84 -10.97
C VAL A 249 12.68 -10.72 -11.64
N ARG A 250 11.50 -10.17 -11.93
CA ARG A 250 10.38 -10.88 -12.57
C ARG A 250 10.02 -10.27 -13.91
N GLY A 251 9.50 -11.08 -14.82
CA GLY A 251 8.77 -10.61 -16.00
C GLY A 251 7.40 -10.04 -15.63
N GLU A 252 6.77 -9.36 -16.59
CA GLU A 252 5.37 -8.92 -16.53
C GLU A 252 4.37 -10.09 -16.51
N ASP A 253 4.77 -11.24 -17.04
CA ASP A 253 4.07 -12.53 -16.96
C ASP A 253 4.15 -13.19 -15.57
N GLY A 254 4.94 -12.63 -14.64
CA GLY A 254 5.22 -13.18 -13.33
C GLY A 254 6.38 -14.18 -13.27
N THR A 255 7.02 -14.51 -14.41
CA THR A 255 8.16 -15.44 -14.44
C THR A 255 9.35 -14.86 -13.68
N ILE A 256 9.86 -15.58 -12.67
CA ILE A 256 11.03 -15.17 -11.91
C ILE A 256 12.28 -15.43 -12.76
N LEU A 257 12.95 -14.37 -13.20
CA LEU A 257 14.16 -14.43 -14.02
C LEU A 257 15.42 -14.62 -13.16
N VAL A 258 15.51 -13.93 -12.02
CA VAL A 258 16.61 -14.06 -11.04
C VAL A 258 16.09 -13.85 -9.63
N VAL A 259 16.57 -14.65 -8.67
CA VAL A 259 16.43 -14.40 -7.22
C VAL A 259 17.78 -13.97 -6.66
N VAL A 260 17.80 -12.88 -5.91
CA VAL A 260 18.99 -12.36 -5.21
C VAL A 260 18.76 -12.47 -3.70
N GLN A 261 19.43 -13.44 -3.08
CA GLN A 261 19.46 -13.62 -1.63
C GLN A 261 20.48 -12.67 -0.99
N ARG A 262 20.47 -12.59 0.34
CA ARG A 262 21.55 -12.05 1.17
C ARG A 262 22.60 -13.13 1.45
#